data_AF-A0A5W3NTL3-F1
#
_entry.id   AF-A0A5W3NTL3-F1
#
_cell.length_a   1.000
_cell.length_b   1.000
_cell.length_c   1.000
_cell.angle_alpha   90.00
_cell.angle_beta   90.00
_cell.angle_gamma   90.00
#
_symmetry.space_group_name_H-M   'P 1'
#
loop_
_entity.id
_entity.type
_entity.pdbx_description
1 polymer ?
#
loop_
_entity_poly.entity_id
_entity_poly.type
_entity_poly.pdbx_seq_one_letter_code
_entity_poly.pdbx_strand_id
1 'polypeptide(L)'
;FRMKGRNEKGILTIDVLNLNDREHLVKPRCETGAIIAEKIEDSLTLFEGYLSNPISKNKRKLIGTVRGILKECQRSAIFSAVSATVLHTSEDYLTLRGNMMAHKLWDEDMENLHIMSSNIQLPTTA
;
A
#
# COMPACT_ATOMS: atom_id res chain seq x y z
N PHE A 1 -9.88 10.91 -15.55
CA PHE A 1 -9.83 9.45 -15.80
C PHE A 1 -11.23 8.89 -16.03
N ARG A 2 -11.42 7.92 -16.96
CA ARG A 2 -12.69 7.19 -17.19
C ARG A 2 -12.39 5.78 -17.71
N MET A 3 -12.92 4.75 -17.06
CA MET A 3 -12.79 3.36 -17.48
C MET A 3 -13.72 3.04 -18.65
N LYS A 4 -13.23 2.24 -19.60
CA LYS A 4 -13.98 1.72 -20.75
C LYS A 4 -13.85 0.20 -20.79
N GLY A 5 -14.98 -0.49 -20.93
CA GLY A 5 -14.99 -1.96 -21.03
C GLY A 5 -14.43 -2.39 -22.39
N ARG A 6 -13.57 -3.41 -22.39
CA ARG A 6 -12.99 -3.96 -23.63
C ARG A 6 -13.86 -5.08 -24.25
N ASN A 7 -14.79 -5.63 -23.48
CA ASN A 7 -15.73 -6.67 -23.88
C ASN A 7 -17.03 -6.52 -23.09
N GLU A 8 -18.06 -7.30 -23.43
CA GLU A 8 -19.37 -7.27 -22.78
C GLU A 8 -19.29 -7.41 -21.27
N LYS A 9 -18.49 -8.37 -20.78
CA LYS A 9 -18.27 -8.56 -19.33
C LYS A 9 -17.69 -7.30 -18.69
N GLY A 10 -16.72 -6.65 -19.32
CA GLY A 10 -16.11 -5.42 -18.84
C GLY A 10 -17.06 -4.23 -18.87
N ILE A 11 -17.90 -4.12 -19.90
CA ILE A 11 -18.95 -3.09 -19.99
C ILE A 11 -19.95 -3.29 -18.86
N LEU A 12 -20.48 -4.50 -18.69
CA LEU A 12 -21.41 -4.86 -17.62
C LEU A 12 -20.81 -4.62 -16.23
N THR A 13 -19.53 -4.97 -16.03
CA THR A 13 -18.85 -4.75 -14.75
C THR A 13 -18.75 -3.26 -14.42
N ILE A 14 -18.39 -2.42 -15.41
CA ILE A 14 -18.32 -0.97 -15.21
C ILE A 14 -19.69 -0.40 -14.84
N ASP A 15 -20.75 -0.89 -15.47
CA ASP A 15 -22.12 -0.46 -15.24
C ASP A 15 -22.62 -0.88 -13.85
N VAL A 16 -22.59 -2.19 -13.55
CA VAL A 16 -23.07 -2.77 -12.28
C VAL A 16 -22.31 -2.23 -11.07
N LEU A 17 -20.99 -2.08 -11.17
CA LEU A 17 -20.18 -1.57 -10.06
C LEU A 17 -20.04 -0.03 -10.09
N ASN A 18 -20.66 0.64 -11.06
CA ASN A 18 -20.57 2.07 -11.29
C ASN A 18 -19.12 2.60 -11.22
N LEU A 19 -18.15 1.90 -11.84
CA LEU A 19 -16.70 2.14 -11.64
C LEU A 19 -16.21 3.54 -12.03
N ASN A 20 -17.06 4.30 -12.71
CA ASN A 20 -16.83 5.67 -13.15
C ASN A 20 -17.47 6.72 -12.22
N ASP A 21 -18.06 6.34 -11.09
CA ASP A 21 -18.49 7.26 -10.04
C ASP A 21 -17.29 8.11 -9.60
N ARG A 22 -17.35 9.40 -9.92
CA ARG A 22 -16.22 10.31 -9.69
C ARG A 22 -15.98 10.55 -8.21
N GLU A 23 -17.05 10.72 -7.45
CA GLU A 23 -16.97 11.11 -6.04
C GLU A 23 -16.62 9.91 -5.17
N HIS A 24 -17.25 8.76 -5.39
CA HIS A 24 -17.09 7.61 -4.50
C HIS A 24 -16.01 6.62 -4.93
N LEU A 25 -15.57 6.64 -6.19
CA LEU A 25 -14.63 5.63 -6.70
C LEU A 25 -13.41 6.21 -7.43
N VAL A 26 -13.57 7.20 -8.29
CA VAL A 26 -12.42 7.72 -9.07
C VAL A 26 -11.51 8.59 -8.22
N LYS A 27 -12.03 9.60 -7.52
CA LYS A 27 -11.21 10.45 -6.64
C LYS A 27 -10.54 9.63 -5.52
N PRO A 28 -11.27 8.78 -4.76
CA PRO A 28 -10.65 7.99 -3.69
C PRO A 28 -9.57 7.03 -4.19
N ARG A 29 -9.74 6.45 -5.39
CA ARG A 29 -8.72 5.59 -6.01
C ARG A 29 -7.43 6.35 -6.33
N CYS A 30 -7.54 7.59 -6.81
CA CYS A 30 -6.37 8.43 -7.06
C CYS A 30 -5.69 8.82 -5.74
N GLU A 31 -6.48 9.19 -4.73
CA GLU A 31 -6.00 9.62 -3.41
C GLU A 31 -5.33 8.47 -2.64
N THR A 32 -5.84 7.25 -2.79
CA THR A 32 -5.30 6.07 -2.08
C THR A 32 -3.81 5.89 -2.32
N GLY A 33 -3.35 6.08 -3.57
CA GLY A 33 -1.92 5.98 -3.87
C GLY A 33 -1.09 7.03 -3.13
N ALA A 34 -1.56 8.28 -3.09
CA ALA A 34 -0.88 9.36 -2.37
C ALA A 34 -0.83 9.11 -0.86
N ILE A 35 -1.94 8.62 -0.28
CA ILE A 35 -2.02 8.26 1.14
C ILE A 35 -1.00 7.17 1.50
N ILE A 36 -0.82 6.17 0.63
CA ILE A 36 0.18 5.11 0.86
C ILE A 36 1.60 5.67 0.79
N ALA A 37 1.90 6.53 -0.17
CA ALA A 37 3.21 7.18 -0.29
C ALA A 37 3.53 8.03 0.96
N GLU A 38 2.59 8.88 1.40
CA GLU A 38 2.73 9.70 2.61
C GLU A 38 2.98 8.82 3.86
N LYS A 39 2.24 7.73 4.02
CA LYS A 39 2.45 6.79 5.14
C LYS A 39 3.82 6.12 5.12
N ILE A 40 4.39 5.89 3.93
CA ILE A 40 5.75 5.33 3.79
C ILE A 40 6.78 6.36 4.26
N GLU A 41 6.67 7.61 3.80
CA GLU A 41 7.53 8.73 4.21
C GLU A 41 7.47 8.97 5.73
N ASP A 42 6.25 8.98 6.29
CA ASP A 42 6.02 9.05 7.73
C ASP A 42 6.71 7.89 8.48
N SER A 43 6.68 6.68 7.90
CA SER A 43 7.28 5.50 8.50
C SER A 43 8.81 5.54 8.48
N LEU A 44 9.42 6.16 7.46
CA LEU A 44 10.86 6.45 7.45
C LEU A 44 11.22 7.42 8.59
N THR A 45 10.46 8.51 8.73
CA THR A 45 10.65 9.47 9.83
C THR A 45 10.50 8.80 11.21
N LEU A 46 9.51 7.91 11.35
CA LEU A 46 9.33 7.12 12.58
C LEU A 46 10.49 6.16 12.84
N PHE A 47 11.08 5.59 11.79
CA PHE A 47 12.24 4.71 11.90
C PHE A 47 13.48 5.48 12.37
N GLU A 48 13.76 6.65 11.79
CA GLU A 48 14.86 7.53 12.24
C GLU A 48 14.68 8.00 13.68
N GLY A 49 13.45 8.37 14.05
CA GLY A 49 13.10 8.72 15.43
C GLY A 49 13.26 7.54 16.40
N TYR A 50 12.98 6.32 15.95
CA TYR A 50 13.25 5.11 16.73
C TYR A 50 14.75 4.87 16.90
N LEU A 51 15.57 5.03 15.85
CA LEU A 51 17.03 4.88 15.96
C LEU A 51 17.63 5.89 16.95
N SER A 52 17.13 7.13 16.93
CA SER A 52 17.59 8.20 17.83
C SER A 52 17.16 7.97 19.28
N ASN A 53 15.98 7.35 19.49
CA ASN A 53 15.44 7.08 20.82
C ASN A 53 14.63 5.75 20.83
N PRO A 54 15.29 4.61 21.08
CA PRO A 54 14.73 3.27 20.86
C PRO A 54 13.80 2.81 21.99
N ILE A 55 12.85 3.65 22.39
CA ILE A 55 11.83 3.31 23.39
C ILE A 55 10.71 2.45 22.79
N SER A 56 10.13 1.58 23.64
CA SER A 56 9.06 0.65 23.24
C SER A 56 7.85 1.33 22.60
N LYS A 57 7.54 2.57 22.97
CA LYS A 57 6.45 3.35 22.36
C LYS A 57 6.73 3.63 20.88
N ASN A 58 7.92 4.11 20.54
CA ASN A 58 8.31 4.47 19.17
C ASN A 58 8.40 3.21 18.30
N LYS A 59 9.00 2.14 18.83
CA LYS A 59 9.03 0.82 18.17
C LYS A 59 7.63 0.33 17.82
N ARG A 60 6.69 0.35 18.78
CA ARG A 60 5.31 -0.09 18.55
C ARG A 60 4.59 0.79 17.53
N LYS A 61 4.80 2.11 17.57
CA LYS A 61 4.21 3.04 16.61
C LYS A 61 4.67 2.71 15.18
N LEU A 62 5.98 2.59 14.96
CA LEU A 62 6.56 2.22 13.67
C LEU A 62 5.99 0.89 13.15
N ILE A 63 6.08 -0.18 13.95
CA ILE A 63 5.59 -1.52 13.59
C ILE A 63 4.09 -1.47 13.25
N GLY A 64 3.30 -0.76 14.05
CA GLY A 64 1.87 -0.59 13.84
C GLY A 64 1.56 0.12 12.52
N THR A 65 2.25 1.23 12.23
CA THR A 65 2.07 2.00 10.99
C THR A 65 2.40 1.14 9.77
N VAL A 66 3.58 0.50 9.75
CA VAL A 66 4.02 -0.33 8.62
C VAL A 66 3.09 -1.51 8.39
N ARG A 67 2.62 -2.17 9.46
CA ARG A 67 1.61 -3.23 9.34
C ARG A 67 0.27 -2.71 8.82
N GLY A 68 -0.11 -1.48 9.17
CA GLY A 68 -1.29 -0.81 8.63
C GLY A 68 -1.20 -0.62 7.11
N ILE A 69 -0.06 -0.09 6.63
CA ILE A 69 0.21 0.07 5.18
C ILE A 69 0.09 -1.29 4.48
N LEU A 70 0.76 -2.31 5.01
CA LEU A 70 0.70 -3.66 4.44
C LEU A 70 -0.73 -4.20 4.37
N LYS A 71 -1.56 -3.98 5.39
CA LYS A 71 -2.97 -4.39 5.42
C LYS A 71 -3.83 -3.68 4.36
N GLU A 72 -3.56 -2.42 4.08
CA GLU A 72 -4.22 -1.66 3.00
C GLU A 72 -3.83 -2.14 1.59
N CYS A 73 -2.74 -2.89 1.49
CA CYS A 73 -2.26 -3.51 0.26
C CYS A 73 -2.73 -4.97 0.10
N GLN A 74 -3.73 -5.42 0.86
CA GLN A 74 -4.27 -6.79 0.77
C GLN A 74 -5.54 -6.84 -0.07
N ARG A 75 -5.84 -7.99 -0.71
CA ARG A 75 -6.99 -8.19 -1.62
C ARG A 75 -8.34 -7.74 -1.07
N SER A 76 -8.53 -7.80 0.24
CA SER A 76 -9.76 -7.39 0.92
C SER A 76 -9.92 -5.86 1.04
N ALA A 77 -8.85 -5.10 0.88
CA ALA A 77 -8.87 -3.64 0.97
C ALA A 77 -9.31 -3.00 -0.36
N ILE A 78 -10.01 -1.87 -0.25
CA ILE A 78 -10.44 -1.09 -1.40
C ILE A 78 -9.22 -0.51 -2.13
N PHE A 79 -9.24 -0.58 -3.47
CA PHE A 79 -8.13 -0.13 -4.31
C PHE A 79 -6.78 -0.77 -3.98
N SER A 80 -6.78 -1.95 -3.35
CA SER A 80 -5.57 -2.65 -2.90
C SER A 80 -4.54 -2.89 -4.00
N ALA A 81 -4.95 -3.09 -5.25
CA ALA A 81 -4.02 -3.18 -6.37
C ALA A 81 -3.24 -1.88 -6.61
N VAL A 82 -3.87 -0.71 -6.44
CA VAL A 82 -3.21 0.60 -6.51
C VAL A 82 -2.25 0.75 -5.34
N SER A 83 -2.72 0.49 -4.11
CA SER A 83 -1.90 0.56 -2.90
C SER A 83 -0.67 -0.33 -2.98
N ALA A 84 -0.84 -1.58 -3.39
CA ALA A 84 0.24 -2.55 -3.55
C ALA A 84 1.22 -2.12 -4.64
N THR A 85 0.74 -1.58 -5.77
CA THR A 85 1.62 -1.06 -6.82
C THR A 85 2.51 0.06 -6.25
N VAL A 86 1.91 1.06 -5.61
CA VAL A 86 2.66 2.18 -5.00
C VAL A 86 3.67 1.69 -3.98
N LEU A 87 3.26 0.76 -3.10
CA LEU A 87 4.14 0.16 -2.10
C LEU A 87 5.38 -0.48 -2.74
N HIS A 88 5.19 -1.36 -3.71
CA HIS A 88 6.27 -2.16 -4.31
C HIS A 88 7.12 -1.41 -5.33
N THR A 89 6.62 -0.29 -5.87
CA THR A 89 7.40 0.61 -6.72
C THR A 89 8.12 1.72 -5.94
N SER A 90 7.89 1.84 -4.63
CA SER A 90 8.50 2.88 -3.79
C SER A 90 9.91 2.47 -3.32
N GLU A 91 10.92 3.24 -3.72
CA GLU A 91 12.30 3.07 -3.24
C GLU A 91 12.40 3.29 -1.71
N ASP A 92 11.62 4.24 -1.19
CA ASP A 92 11.52 4.53 0.25
C ASP A 92 11.00 3.33 1.04
N TYR A 93 9.98 2.64 0.52
CA TYR A 93 9.48 1.42 1.15
C TYR A 93 10.51 0.30 1.12
N LEU A 94 11.20 0.09 -0.02
CA LEU A 94 12.23 -0.94 -0.12
C LEU A 94 13.37 -0.68 0.87
N THR A 95 13.77 0.59 1.01
CA THR A 95 14.76 1.06 1.99
C THR A 95 14.27 0.82 3.42
N LEU A 96 13.04 1.24 3.74
CA LEU A 96 12.42 1.04 5.05
C LEU A 96 12.35 -0.44 5.43
N ARG A 97 11.90 -1.32 4.52
CA ARG A 97 11.85 -2.76 4.74
C ARG A 97 13.24 -3.33 5.01
N GLY A 98 14.23 -2.96 4.19
CA GLY A 98 15.64 -3.35 4.38
C GLY A 98 16.15 -2.99 5.77
N ASN A 99 15.92 -1.75 6.17
CA ASN A 99 16.30 -1.24 7.48
C ASN A 99 15.59 -1.98 8.62
N MET A 100 14.27 -2.18 8.53
CA MET A 100 13.52 -2.92 9.55
C MET A 100 13.98 -4.36 9.70
N MET A 101 14.34 -5.05 8.61
CA MET A 101 14.90 -6.39 8.66
C MET A 101 16.27 -6.40 9.36
N ALA A 102 17.17 -5.48 8.99
CA ALA A 102 18.49 -5.37 9.60
C ALA A 102 18.42 -5.14 11.12
N HIS A 103 17.40 -4.43 11.59
CA HIS A 103 17.17 -4.15 13.01
C HIS A 103 16.23 -5.14 13.73
N LYS A 104 15.88 -6.28 13.10
CA LYS A 104 14.98 -7.30 13.68
C LYS A 104 13.61 -6.74 14.12
N LEU A 105 13.08 -5.78 13.36
CA LEU A 105 11.76 -5.19 13.55
C LEU A 105 10.71 -5.76 12.58
N TRP A 106 11.17 -6.46 11.54
CA TRP A 106 10.33 -7.12 10.55
C TRP A 106 10.05 -8.56 10.97
N ASP A 107 8.78 -8.91 11.11
CA ASP A 107 8.33 -10.24 11.52
C ASP A 107 7.77 -11.06 10.35
N GLU A 108 7.49 -12.35 10.60
CA GLU A 108 6.96 -13.28 9.61
C GLU A 108 5.58 -12.85 9.08
N ASP A 109 4.73 -12.27 9.94
CA ASP A 109 3.42 -11.74 9.53
C ASP A 109 3.58 -10.59 8.52
N MET A 110 4.51 -9.66 8.76
CA MET A 110 4.83 -8.59 7.81
C MET A 110 5.36 -9.15 6.49
N GLU A 111 6.21 -10.18 6.54
CA GLU A 111 6.73 -10.83 5.35
C GLU A 111 5.62 -11.49 4.53
N ASN A 112 4.72 -12.21 5.19
CA ASN A 112 3.55 -12.82 4.55
C ASN A 112 2.67 -11.76 3.89
N LEU A 113 2.40 -10.63 4.57
CA LEU A 113 1.63 -9.54 4.00
C LEU A 113 2.34 -8.89 2.80
N HIS A 114 3.67 -8.75 2.83
CA HIS A 114 4.47 -8.22 1.73
C HIS A 114 4.42 -9.12 0.49
N ILE A 115 4.59 -10.44 0.67
CA ILE A 115 4.49 -11.41 -0.42
C ILE A 115 3.08 -11.41 -1.02
N MET A 116 2.05 -11.39 -0.18
CA MET A 116 0.66 -11.39 -0.63
C MET A 116 0.30 -10.12 -1.41
N SER A 117 0.78 -8.96 -0.98
CA SER A 117 0.54 -7.70 -1.69
C SER A 117 1.31 -7.63 -3.01
N SER A 118 2.51 -8.22 -3.10
CA SER A 118 3.31 -8.24 -4.34
C SER A 118 2.57 -8.92 -5.49
N ASN A 119 1.74 -9.92 -5.18
CA ASN A 119 0.96 -10.70 -6.14
C ASN A 119 -0.28 -9.99 -6.69
N ILE A 120 -0.58 -8.75 -6.27
CA ILE A 120 -1.79 -8.04 -6.68
C ILE A 120 -1.50 -6.67 -7.29
N GLN A 121 -0.24 -6.38 -7.57
CA GLN A 121 0.17 -5.16 -8.26
C GLN A 121 -0.54 -5.06 -9.61
N LEU A 122 -0.78 -3.81 -10.04
CA LEU A 122 -1.26 -3.54 -11.38
C LEU A 122 -0.16 -3.91 -12.39
N PRO A 123 -0.52 -4.40 -13.59
CA PRO A 123 0.45 -4.66 -14.64
C PRO A 123 1.26 -3.40 -14.94
N THR A 124 2.58 -3.46 -14.75
CA THR A 124 3.51 -2.35 -14.98
C THR A 124 4.08 -2.31 -16.40
N THR A 125 3.63 -3.21 -17.29
CA THR A 125 4.02 -3.25 -18.71
C THR A 125 2.81 -2.94 -19.59
N ALA A 126 2.99 -1.98 -20.50
CA ALA A 126 2.01 -1.60 -21.52
C ALA A 126 2.00 -2.59 -22.70
#